data_AF-A0A8T6N7K0-F1
#
_entry.id   AF-A0A8T6N7K0-F1
#
_cell.length_a   1.000
_cell.length_b   1.000
_cell.length_c   1.000
_cell.angle_alpha   90.00
_cell.angle_beta   90.00
_cell.angle_gamma   90.00
#
_symmetry.space_group_name_H-M   'P 1'
#
loop_
_entity.id
_entity.type
_entity.pdbx_description
1 polymer ?
#
loop_
_entity_poly.entity_id
_entity_poly.type
_entity_poly.pdbx_seq_one_letter_code
_entity_poly.pdbx_strand_id
1 'polypeptide(L)' 'MTDTTFNGWANWETWNASLWLQNDEFLYSIARRAYSWQNCIDLLMLHGITETGDGLAYNHPAIDNDEMEEMLDEL' A
#
# COMPACT_ATOMS: atom_id res chain seq x y z
N MET A 1 3.24 3.07 25.82
CA MET A 1 3.76 4.02 24.83
C MET A 1 2.56 4.58 24.10
N THR A 2 2.49 5.89 23.86
CA THR A 2 1.47 6.43 22.96
C THR A 2 1.98 6.17 21.55
N ASP A 3 1.57 5.06 20.92
CA ASP A 3 1.86 4.83 19.51
C ASP A 3 1.27 5.99 18.73
N THR A 4 2.15 6.86 18.24
CA THR A 4 1.78 7.96 17.36
C THR A 4 1.50 7.35 15.99
N THR A 5 0.25 6.97 15.77
CA THR A 5 -0.23 6.52 14.47
C THR A 5 -0.60 7.72 13.59
N PHE A 6 -0.45 7.55 12.29
CA PHE A 6 -0.93 8.47 11.27
C PHE A 6 -2.25 7.94 10.70
N ASN A 7 -3.37 8.51 11.15
CA ASN A 7 -4.73 8.05 10.77
C ASN A 7 -4.96 6.55 10.98
N GLY A 8 -4.37 5.96 12.02
CA GLY A 8 -4.49 4.52 12.32
C GLY A 8 -3.42 3.63 11.68
N TRP A 9 -2.46 4.20 10.94
CA TRP A 9 -1.31 3.50 10.35
C TRP A 9 0.00 3.89 11.04
N ALA A 10 1.08 3.15 10.82
CA ALA A 10 2.39 3.42 11.39
C ALA A 10 2.94 4.81 11.02
N ASN A 11 2.72 5.27 9.79
CA ASN A 11 3.22 6.57 9.29
C ASN A 11 2.43 7.05 8.04
N TRP A 12 2.84 8.20 7.50
CA TRP A 12 2.20 8.80 6.32
C TRP A 12 2.35 7.93 5.08
N GLU A 13 3.51 7.30 4.89
CA GLU A 13 3.80 6.45 3.74
C GLU A 13 2.90 5.23 3.71
N THR A 14 2.78 4.50 4.82
CA THR A 14 1.89 3.33 4.90
C THR A 14 0.44 3.72 4.69
N TRP A 15 -0.03 4.81 5.33
CA TRP A 15 -1.38 5.33 5.12
C TRP A 15 -1.64 5.76 3.68
N ASN A 16 -0.69 6.44 3.03
CA ASN A 16 -0.88 6.94 1.67
C ASN A 16 -0.94 5.78 0.66
N ALA A 17 -0.05 4.79 0.81
CA ALA A 17 -0.08 3.59 -0.02
C ALA A 17 -1.42 2.85 0.12
N SER A 18 -1.87 2.59 1.35
CA SER A 18 -3.13 1.89 1.61
C SER A 18 -4.37 2.67 1.15
N LEU A 19 -4.36 4.00 1.30
CA LEU A 19 -5.42 4.89 0.85
C LEU A 19 -5.66 4.76 -0.66
N TRP A 20 -4.59 4.80 -1.46
CA TRP A 20 -4.70 4.72 -2.92
C TRP A 20 -5.11 3.34 -3.39
N LEU A 21 -4.54 2.27 -2.80
CA LEU A 21 -4.90 0.90 -3.14
C LEU A 21 -6.37 0.58 -2.86
N GLN A 22 -6.98 1.19 -1.86
CA GLN A 22 -8.37 0.91 -1.49
C GLN A 22 -9.40 1.81 -2.18
N ASN A 23 -9.03 3.01 -2.61
CA ASN A 23 -9.99 4.00 -3.13
C ASN A 23 -10.03 4.13 -4.65
N ASP A 24 -8.98 3.71 -5.37
CA ASP A 24 -8.99 3.65 -6.83
C ASP A 24 -9.41 2.25 -7.29
N GLU A 25 -10.41 2.15 -8.17
CA GLU A 25 -10.99 0.87 -8.58
C GLU A 25 -9.98 -0.04 -9.30
N PHE A 26 -9.09 0.54 -10.11
CA PHE A 26 -8.08 -0.24 -10.81
C PHE A 26 -7.02 -0.75 -9.84
N LEU A 27 -6.55 0.11 -8.93
CA LEU A 27 -5.57 -0.27 -7.91
C LEU A 27 -6.12 -1.30 -6.93
N TYR A 28 -7.38 -1.15 -6.51
CA TYR A 28 -8.08 -2.12 -5.67
C TYR A 28 -8.17 -3.49 -6.33
N SER A 29 -8.47 -3.51 -7.64
CA SER A 29 -8.47 -4.73 -8.45
C SER A 29 -7.09 -5.40 -8.46
N ILE A 30 -5.99 -4.64 -8.49
CA ILE A 30 -4.62 -5.16 -8.42
C ILE A 30 -4.35 -5.71 -7.01
N ALA A 31 -4.62 -4.95 -5.96
CA ALA A 31 -4.39 -5.34 -4.57
C ALA A 31 -5.08 -6.66 -4.22
N ARG A 32 -6.34 -6.82 -4.62
CA ARG A 32 -7.15 -8.04 -4.46
C ARG A 32 -6.60 -9.30 -5.14
N ARG A 33 -5.67 -9.15 -6.08
CA ARG A 33 -5.01 -10.28 -6.77
C ARG A 33 -3.64 -10.60 -6.18
N ALA A 34 -3.10 -9.71 -5.35
CA ALA A 34 -1.84 -9.92 -4.69
C ALA A 34 -1.99 -10.96 -3.57
N TYR A 35 -0.95 -11.76 -3.36
CA TYR A 35 -0.87 -12.70 -2.24
C TYR A 35 0.20 -12.31 -1.21
N SER A 36 0.89 -11.19 -1.45
CA SER A 36 1.80 -10.56 -0.51
C SER A 36 2.03 -9.10 -0.92
N TRP A 37 2.57 -8.29 -0.02
CA TRP A 37 2.89 -6.89 -0.30
C TRP A 37 3.92 -6.75 -1.43
N GLN A 38 4.97 -7.57 -1.41
CA GLN A 38 5.94 -7.58 -2.51
C GLN A 38 5.29 -7.97 -3.85
N ASN A 39 4.36 -8.94 -3.84
CA ASN A 39 3.65 -9.32 -5.05
C ASN A 39 2.72 -8.19 -5.55
N CYS A 40 2.12 -7.41 -4.64
CA CYS A 40 1.34 -6.22 -4.99
C CYS A 40 2.22 -5.19 -5.74
N ILE A 41 3.42 -4.90 -5.22
CA ILE A 41 4.39 -4.01 -5.88
C ILE A 41 4.75 -4.53 -7.28
N ASP A 42 5.02 -5.84 -7.42
CA ASP A 42 5.38 -6.44 -8.71
C ASP A 42 4.23 -6.31 -9.73
N LEU A 43 2.98 -6.49 -9.30
CA LEU A 43 1.80 -6.33 -10.16
C LEU A 43 1.59 -4.86 -10.57
N LEU A 44 1.74 -3.92 -9.64
CA LEU A 44 1.69 -2.48 -9.94
C LEU A 44 2.76 -2.11 -10.98
N MET A 45 3.99 -2.60 -10.79
CA MET A 45 5.10 -2.36 -11.72
C MET A 45 4.85 -2.98 -13.10
N LEU A 46 4.23 -4.17 -13.18
CA LEU A 46 3.82 -4.78 -14.44
C LEU A 46 2.83 -3.91 -15.23
N HIS A 47 2.01 -3.13 -14.51
CA HIS A 47 1.07 -2.16 -15.08
C HIS A 47 1.67 -0.76 -15.28
N GLY A 48 2.97 -0.57 -15.03
CA GLY A 48 3.66 0.71 -15.17
C GLY A 48 3.34 1.71 -14.06
N ILE A 49 2.80 1.26 -12.93
CA ILE A 49 2.46 2.07 -11.76
C ILE A 49 3.56 1.89 -10.73
N THR A 50 4.33 2.95 -10.48
CA THR A 50 5.47 2.93 -9.56
C THR A 50 5.23 3.74 -8.29
N GLU A 51 4.28 4.67 -8.33
CA GLU A 51 3.98 5.59 -7.25
C GLU A 51 2.49 5.86 -7.12
N THR A 52 2.06 6.28 -5.94
CA THR A 52 0.71 6.79 -5.70
C THR A 52 0.48 8.09 -6.45
N GLY A 53 -0.77 8.54 -6.56
CA GLY A 53 -1.07 9.85 -7.16
C GLY A 53 -0.50 11.04 -6.38
N ASP A 54 -0.01 10.84 -5.16
CA ASP A 54 0.69 11.84 -4.35
C ASP A 54 2.23 11.78 -4.49
N GLY A 55 2.75 10.91 -5.36
CA GLY A 55 4.19 10.77 -5.64
C GLY A 55 4.95 9.89 -4.65
N LEU A 56 4.26 9.09 -3.82
CA LEU A 56 4.90 8.09 -2.96
C LEU A 56 5.21 6.84 -3.77
N ALA A 57 6.48 6.47 -3.89
CA ALA A 57 6.87 5.20 -4.51
C ALA A 57 6.34 4.00 -3.70
N TYR A 58 5.73 3.01 -4.36
CA TYR A 58 5.18 1.83 -3.67
C TYR A 58 6.25 0.93 -3.03
N ASN A 59 7.51 1.06 -3.44
CA ASN A 59 8.65 0.38 -2.82
C ASN A 59 9.43 1.28 -1.84
N HIS A 60 8.82 2.37 -1.37
CA HIS A 60 9.47 3.30 -0.46
C HIS A 60 9.80 2.60 0.88
N PRO A 61 11.04 2.71 1.39
CA PRO A 61 11.49 1.93 2.54
C PRO A 61 10.85 2.30 3.88
N ALA A 62 10.12 3.42 3.94
CA ALA A 62 9.36 3.81 5.13
C ALA A 62 7.96 3.18 5.19
N ILE A 63 7.49 2.54 4.12
CA ILE A 63 6.23 1.80 4.16
C ILE A 63 6.40 0.61 5.12
N ASP A 64 5.48 0.51 6.07
CA ASP A 64 5.41 -0.64 6.97
C ASP A 64 4.85 -1.84 6.22
N ASN A 65 5.71 -2.79 5.87
CA ASN A 65 5.31 -3.94 5.08
C ASN A 65 4.33 -4.83 5.84
N ASP A 66 4.44 -4.95 7.16
CA ASP A 66 3.58 -5.86 7.94
C ASP A 66 2.14 -5.32 7.96
N GLU A 67 1.94 -4.01 8.14
CA GLU A 67 0.61 -3.39 8.03
C GLU A 67 0.03 -3.50 6.61
N MET A 68 0.87 -3.48 5.57
CA MET A 68 0.41 -3.68 4.19
C MET A 68 0.01 -5.14 3.92
N GLU A 69 0.72 -6.12 4.49
CA GLU A 69 0.30 -7.53 4.44
C GLU A 69 -1.05 -7.72 5.14
N GLU A 70 -1.21 -7.17 6.36
CA GLU A 70 -2.48 -7.23 7.10
C GLU A 70 -3.64 -6.60 6.31
N MET A 71 -3.42 -5.46 5.67
CA MET A 71 -4.43 -4.82 4.82
C MET A 71 -4.82 -5.68 3.63
N LEU A 72 -3.85 -6.29 2.93
CA LEU A 72 -4.11 -7.15 1.78
C LEU A 72 -4.91 -8.40 2.16
N ASP A 73 -4.64 -8.98 3.34
CA ASP A 73 -5.39 -10.12 3.89
C ASP A 73 -6.86 -9.79 4.18
N GLU A 74 -7.21 -8.50 4.33
CA GLU A 74 -8.57 -8.03 4.65
C GLU A 74 -9.43 -7.61 3.42
N LEU A 75 -8.88 -7.61 2.18
CA LEU A 75 -9.56 -7.14 0.94
C LEU A 75 -10.52 -8.13 0.26
#